data_AF-A0A7S2HXM7-F1
#
_entry.id   AF-A0A7S2HXM7-F1
#
_cell.length_a   1.000
_cell.length_b   1.000
_cell.length_c   1.000
_cell.angle_alpha   90.00
_cell.angle_beta   90.00
_cell.angle_gamma   90.00
#
_symmetry.space_group_name_H-M   'P 1'
#
loop_
_entity.id
_entity.type
_entity.pdbx_description
1 polymer ?
#
loop_
_entity_poly.entity_id
_entity_poly.type
_entity_poly.pdbx_seq_one_letter_code
_entity_poly.pdbx_strand_id
1 'polypeptide(L)'
;ICARTRTHAGCTEEEASAIDVDRAILGARLCAYTYLSVDEPPEQADAKLREELHDQRLELLGQVYGPTDDTNAFVARDDASALYVVFRGSATLKNAWTDLDYYEDGAALKALAKATGMVLPEGMVLHRGFVNAYLSLREDLLALLQEHTDGRTAPPPIFLTGHSMGGAIAMLAAMELDHQRTCNAAPFGRLQTYTYACP
;
A
#
# COMPACT_ATOMS: atom_id res chain seq x y z
N ILE A 1 25.95 -8.23 -12.44
CA ILE A 1 25.63 -8.64 -13.83
C ILE A 1 24.35 -9.45 -13.80
N CYS A 2 23.22 -8.82 -14.10
CA CYS A 2 21.98 -9.50 -14.44
C CYS A 2 21.46 -8.80 -15.70
N ALA A 3 21.96 -9.25 -16.85
CA ALA A 3 21.53 -8.77 -18.16
C ALA A 3 20.73 -9.90 -18.80
N ARG A 4 19.40 -9.75 -18.84
CA ARG A 4 18.55 -10.51 -19.75
C ARG A 4 17.90 -9.52 -20.70
N THR A 5 18.57 -9.29 -21.81
CA THR A 5 18.01 -8.67 -23.01
C THR A 5 16.97 -9.62 -23.60
N ARG A 6 15.67 -9.30 -23.46
CA ARG A 6 14.63 -9.88 -24.31
C ARG A 6 14.44 -8.97 -25.51
N THR A 7 14.78 -9.47 -26.69
CA THR A 7 14.38 -8.90 -27.97
C THR A 7 12.89 -9.18 -28.20
N HIS A 8 12.06 -8.15 -28.14
CA HIS A 8 10.64 -8.24 -28.51
C HIS A 8 10.50 -7.98 -30.02
N ALA A 9 10.31 -9.05 -30.79
CA ALA A 9 9.68 -9.00 -32.10
C ALA A 9 8.20 -9.36 -31.90
N GLY A 10 7.30 -8.47 -32.31
CA GLY A 10 5.86 -8.73 -32.42
C GLY A 10 5.08 -8.67 -31.10
N CYS A 11 4.75 -7.46 -30.63
CA CYS A 11 3.55 -7.25 -29.84
C CYS A 11 2.70 -6.22 -30.60
N THR A 12 1.58 -6.71 -31.10
CA THR A 12 0.45 -5.90 -31.56
C THR A 12 0.07 -4.92 -30.47
N GLU A 13 -0.20 -3.68 -30.89
CA GLU A 13 -0.67 -2.52 -30.12
C GLU A 13 -1.36 -2.94 -28.81
N GLU A 14 -0.67 -2.65 -27.70
CA GLU A 14 -1.16 -2.81 -26.34
C GLU A 14 -2.55 -2.16 -26.24
N GLU A 15 -3.53 -2.92 -25.76
CA GLU A 15 -4.71 -2.33 -25.12
C GLU A 15 -4.21 -1.37 -24.05
N ALA A 16 -4.22 -0.07 -24.37
CA ALA A 16 -3.94 0.97 -23.41
C ALA A 16 -4.86 0.72 -22.21
N SER A 17 -4.26 0.33 -21.08
CA SER A 17 -4.94 -0.01 -19.83
C SER A 17 -5.81 1.18 -19.42
N ALA A 18 -7.08 1.17 -19.83
CA ALA A 18 -8.03 2.19 -19.43
C ALA A 18 -8.09 2.23 -17.90
N ILE A 19 -8.22 3.45 -17.36
CA ILE A 19 -8.39 3.64 -15.92
C ILE A 19 -9.66 2.90 -15.50
N ASP A 20 -9.54 2.00 -14.53
CA ASP A 20 -10.68 1.31 -13.92
C ASP A 20 -11.36 2.28 -12.95
N VAL A 21 -12.35 3.01 -13.46
CA VAL A 21 -13.06 4.07 -12.71
C VAL A 21 -13.79 3.51 -11.50
N ASP A 22 -14.40 2.33 -11.61
CA ASP A 22 -15.12 1.70 -10.51
C ASP A 22 -14.17 1.34 -9.37
N ARG A 23 -12.99 0.78 -9.73
CA ARG A 23 -11.95 0.48 -8.74
C ARG A 23 -11.37 1.75 -8.12
N ALA A 24 -11.23 2.84 -8.88
CA ALA A 24 -10.82 4.11 -8.31
C ALA A 24 -11.88 4.63 -7.30
N ILE A 25 -13.16 4.63 -7.66
CA ILE A 25 -14.22 5.06 -6.74
C ILE A 25 -14.26 4.19 -5.47
N LEU A 26 -14.11 2.86 -5.62
CA LEU A 26 -14.01 1.95 -4.48
C LEU A 26 -12.79 2.32 -3.61
N GLY A 27 -11.62 2.50 -4.21
CA GLY A 27 -10.40 2.90 -3.47
C GLY A 27 -10.59 4.19 -2.67
N ALA A 28 -11.29 5.18 -3.23
CA ALA A 28 -11.59 6.43 -2.52
C ALA A 28 -12.50 6.19 -1.30
N ARG A 29 -13.51 5.32 -1.41
CA ARG A 29 -14.35 4.93 -0.26
C ARG A 29 -13.56 4.19 0.81
N LEU A 30 -12.73 3.23 0.41
CA LEU A 30 -11.88 2.47 1.34
C LEU A 30 -10.94 3.40 2.11
N CYS A 31 -10.39 4.42 1.45
CA CYS A 31 -9.60 5.45 2.13
C CYS A 31 -10.40 6.14 3.24
N ALA A 32 -11.68 6.45 3.04
CA ALA A 32 -12.52 7.05 4.08
C ALA A 32 -12.70 6.11 5.28
N TYR A 33 -12.85 4.81 5.05
CA TYR A 33 -13.05 3.83 6.14
C TYR A 33 -11.86 3.71 7.09
N THR A 34 -10.65 4.03 6.64
CA THR A 34 -9.48 4.07 7.54
C THR A 34 -9.65 5.07 8.70
N TYR A 35 -10.47 6.11 8.53
CA TYR A 35 -10.72 7.15 9.53
C TYR A 35 -11.80 6.78 10.56
N LEU A 36 -12.52 5.66 10.39
CA LEU A 36 -13.44 5.16 11.43
C LEU A 36 -12.74 4.91 12.77
N SER A 37 -11.45 4.53 12.72
CA SER A 37 -10.57 4.39 13.88
C SER A 37 -10.34 5.69 14.67
N VAL A 38 -10.61 6.84 14.07
CA VAL A 38 -10.49 8.17 14.68
C VAL A 38 -11.85 8.67 15.19
N ASP A 39 -12.90 8.41 14.41
CA ASP A 39 -14.23 8.93 14.68
C ASP A 39 -15.01 8.12 15.73
N GLU A 40 -14.68 6.84 15.89
CA GLU A 40 -15.41 5.90 16.74
C GLU A 40 -14.53 5.31 17.86
N PRO A 41 -15.12 4.88 18.99
CA PRO A 41 -14.42 4.07 19.99
C PRO A 41 -13.84 2.79 19.35
N PRO A 42 -12.67 2.28 19.78
CA PRO A 42 -11.99 1.16 19.13
C PRO A 42 -12.86 -0.10 18.91
N GLU A 43 -13.68 -0.46 19.90
CA GLU A 43 -14.60 -1.61 19.81
C GLU A 43 -15.69 -1.44 18.75
N GLN A 44 -16.11 -0.19 18.49
CA GLN A 44 -17.13 0.15 17.49
C GLN A 44 -16.51 0.34 16.11
N ALA A 45 -15.29 0.88 16.04
CA ALA A 45 -14.58 1.11 14.79
C ALA A 45 -14.35 -0.19 13.99
N ASP A 46 -13.92 -1.28 14.63
CA ASP A 46 -13.71 -2.56 13.94
C ASP A 46 -15.04 -3.17 13.44
N ALA A 47 -16.08 -3.14 14.27
CA ALA A 47 -17.40 -3.65 13.89
C ALA A 47 -17.97 -2.89 12.69
N LYS A 48 -17.88 -1.56 12.72
CA LYS A 48 -18.35 -0.69 11.63
C LYS A 48 -17.52 -0.84 10.37
N LEU A 49 -16.19 -0.99 10.50
CA LEU A 49 -15.33 -1.28 9.35
C LEU A 49 -15.72 -2.59 8.67
N ARG A 50 -16.01 -3.65 9.45
CA ARG A 50 -16.47 -4.94 8.90
C ARG A 50 -17.81 -4.82 8.20
N GLU A 51 -18.75 -4.06 8.75
CA GLU A 51 -20.06 -3.79 8.14
C GLU A 51 -19.90 -3.05 6.80
N GLU A 52 -19.16 -1.95 6.79
CA GLU A 52 -18.91 -1.14 5.58
C GLU A 52 -18.19 -1.93 4.48
N LEU A 53 -17.21 -2.76 4.85
CA LEU A 53 -16.52 -3.64 3.90
C LEU A 53 -17.45 -4.73 3.36
N HIS A 54 -18.27 -5.34 4.21
CA HIS A 54 -19.25 -6.34 3.79
C HIS A 54 -20.23 -5.77 2.76
N ASP A 55 -20.68 -4.53 2.93
CA ASP A 55 -21.55 -3.83 1.97
C ASP A 55 -20.87 -3.58 0.61
N GLN A 56 -19.54 -3.52 0.58
CA GLN A 56 -18.74 -3.49 -0.65
C GLN A 56 -18.33 -4.88 -1.16
N ARG A 57 -18.84 -5.96 -0.57
CA ARG A 57 -18.44 -7.36 -0.84
C ARG A 57 -16.95 -7.61 -0.60
N LEU A 58 -16.45 -7.04 0.49
CA LEU A 58 -15.07 -7.20 0.95
C LEU A 58 -15.06 -7.85 2.33
N GLU A 59 -14.13 -8.77 2.52
CA GLU A 59 -13.82 -9.39 3.81
C GLU A 59 -12.61 -8.72 4.43
N LEU A 60 -12.72 -8.24 5.67
CA LEU A 60 -11.58 -7.74 6.44
C LEU A 60 -10.68 -8.90 6.86
N LEU A 61 -9.46 -8.93 6.34
CA LEU A 61 -8.45 -9.93 6.67
C LEU A 61 -7.66 -9.54 7.92
N GLY A 62 -7.31 -8.26 8.05
CA GLY A 62 -6.61 -7.77 9.23
C GLY A 62 -6.33 -6.28 9.19
N GLN A 63 -5.92 -5.74 10.34
CA GLN A 63 -5.49 -4.35 10.51
C GLN A 63 -4.08 -4.33 11.10
N VAL A 64 -3.26 -3.40 10.65
CA VAL A 64 -1.88 -3.17 11.12
C VAL A 64 -1.76 -1.75 11.64
N TYR A 65 -1.07 -1.60 12.77
CA TYR A 65 -0.96 -0.34 13.49
C TYR A 65 0.50 -0.02 13.75
N GLY A 66 0.91 1.21 13.44
CA GLY A 66 2.21 1.71 13.83
C GLY A 66 2.27 1.96 15.34
N PRO A 67 3.46 2.20 15.91
CA PRO A 67 3.65 2.48 17.34
C PRO A 67 3.05 3.82 17.78
N THR A 68 2.57 4.62 16.83
CA THR A 68 1.87 5.88 17.06
C THR A 68 0.49 5.76 16.45
N ASP A 69 -0.52 6.31 17.14
CA ASP A 69 -1.92 6.27 16.74
C ASP A 69 -2.21 7.00 15.42
N ASP A 70 -1.19 7.55 14.74
CA ASP A 70 -1.25 8.32 13.50
C ASP A 70 -1.03 7.49 12.22
N THR A 71 -0.54 6.24 12.31
CA THR A 71 -0.34 5.39 11.12
C THR A 71 -1.02 4.03 11.30
N ASN A 72 -1.97 3.70 10.43
CA ASN A 72 -2.56 2.37 10.35
C ASN A 72 -2.87 1.99 8.90
N ALA A 73 -3.06 0.70 8.67
CA ALA A 73 -3.56 0.18 7.42
C ALA A 73 -4.45 -1.03 7.68
N PHE A 74 -5.32 -1.35 6.72
CA PHE A 74 -6.05 -2.62 6.73
C PHE A 74 -5.88 -3.35 5.41
N VAL A 75 -6.08 -4.66 5.47
CA VAL A 75 -6.10 -5.54 4.30
C VAL A 75 -7.49 -6.17 4.19
N ALA A 76 -8.11 -6.01 3.03
CA ALA A 76 -9.40 -6.63 2.72
C ALA A 76 -9.29 -7.49 1.45
N ARG A 77 -10.24 -8.41 1.27
CA ARG A 77 -10.30 -9.33 0.12
C ARG A 77 -11.67 -9.30 -0.54
N ASP A 78 -11.70 -9.26 -1.87
CA ASP A 78 -12.95 -9.45 -2.62
C ASP A 78 -13.23 -10.92 -2.96
N ASP A 79 -14.45 -11.18 -3.44
CA ASP A 79 -14.89 -12.51 -3.87
C ASP A 79 -14.03 -13.10 -5.01
N ALA A 80 -13.39 -12.23 -5.82
CA ALA A 80 -12.48 -12.61 -6.89
C ALA A 80 -11.04 -12.83 -6.40
N SER A 81 -10.83 -12.86 -5.07
CA SER A 81 -9.56 -13.07 -4.40
C SER A 81 -8.55 -11.94 -4.47
N ALA A 82 -8.91 -10.77 -5.01
CA ALA A 82 -8.02 -9.62 -4.99
C ALA A 82 -7.85 -9.08 -3.58
N LEU A 83 -6.65 -8.60 -3.27
CA LEU A 83 -6.32 -7.98 -1.99
C LEU A 83 -6.33 -6.46 -2.12
N TYR A 84 -6.92 -5.77 -1.16
CA TYR A 84 -6.95 -4.32 -1.05
C TYR A 84 -6.16 -3.93 0.19
N VAL A 85 -5.05 -3.22 -0.01
CA VAL A 85 -4.18 -2.71 1.06
C VAL A 85 -4.40 -1.21 1.15
N VAL A 86 -4.95 -0.76 2.27
CA VAL A 86 -5.50 0.58 2.42
C VAL A 86 -4.81 1.28 3.58
N PHE A 87 -4.09 2.36 3.29
CA PHE A 87 -3.31 3.12 4.27
C PHE A 87 -4.04 4.39 4.69
N ARG A 88 -4.10 4.66 5.99
CA ARG A 88 -4.65 5.91 6.53
C ARG A 88 -3.65 7.06 6.37
N GLY A 89 -4.17 8.25 6.08
CA GLY A 89 -3.43 9.48 6.27
C GLY A 89 -3.36 9.92 7.75
N SER A 90 -2.69 11.02 8.02
CA SER A 90 -2.68 11.60 9.37
C SER A 90 -4.09 12.08 9.77
N ALA A 91 -4.49 11.87 11.02
CA ALA A 91 -5.77 12.34 11.54
C ALA A 91 -5.84 13.88 11.62
N THR A 92 -4.70 14.54 11.84
CA THR A 92 -4.56 16.00 11.82
C THR A 92 -3.85 16.48 10.54
N LEU A 93 -4.64 16.68 9.48
CA LEU A 93 -4.16 17.16 8.16
C LEU A 93 -3.35 18.46 8.24
N LYS A 94 -3.67 19.38 9.17
CA LYS A 94 -2.93 20.65 9.35
C LYS A 94 -1.49 20.46 9.83
N ASN A 95 -1.26 19.53 10.76
CA ASN A 95 0.08 19.27 11.31
C ASN A 95 0.93 18.50 10.29
N ALA A 96 0.34 17.55 9.57
CA ALA A 96 1.06 16.74 8.58
C ALA A 96 1.66 17.56 7.42
N TRP A 97 1.02 18.66 7.03
CA TRP A 97 1.50 19.54 5.97
C TRP A 97 2.57 20.52 6.45
N THR A 98 2.50 20.96 7.71
CA THR A 98 3.51 21.86 8.31
C THR A 98 4.74 21.13 8.81
N ASP A 99 4.58 19.88 9.26
CA ASP A 99 5.65 18.99 9.73
C ASP A 99 6.24 18.16 8.57
N LEU A 100 6.06 18.61 7.32
CA LEU A 100 6.63 18.00 6.13
C LEU A 100 8.15 18.22 6.12
N ASP A 101 8.81 17.44 6.96
CA ASP A 101 10.24 17.36 7.21
C ASP A 101 10.97 16.81 5.97
N TYR A 102 11.20 17.67 4.98
CA TYR A 102 12.18 17.46 3.93
C TYR A 102 13.60 17.58 4.50
N TYR A 103 14.07 16.52 5.18
CA TYR A 103 15.48 16.40 5.55
C TYR A 103 16.23 15.65 4.43
N GLU A 104 17.04 16.38 3.68
CA GLU A 104 17.88 15.89 2.57
C GLU A 104 19.21 15.29 3.05
N ASP A 105 19.19 14.31 3.96
CA ASP A 105 20.41 13.62 4.41
C ASP A 105 20.59 12.21 3.81
N GLY A 106 19.61 11.76 3.01
CA GLY A 106 19.58 10.43 2.41
C GLY A 106 19.40 9.30 3.44
N ALA A 107 19.16 9.59 4.72
CA ALA A 107 18.95 8.57 5.75
C ALA A 107 17.68 7.77 5.47
N ALA A 108 16.61 8.43 5.02
CA ALA A 108 15.35 7.78 4.65
C ALA A 108 15.56 6.78 3.49
N LEU A 109 16.30 7.17 2.46
CA LEU A 109 16.65 6.30 1.33
C LEU A 109 17.44 5.07 1.80
N LYS A 110 18.47 5.29 2.63
CA LYS A 110 19.31 4.20 3.18
C LYS A 110 18.51 3.27 4.08
N ALA A 111 17.62 3.80 4.92
CA ALA A 111 16.77 3.00 5.80
C ALA A 111 15.83 2.11 4.98
N LEU A 112 15.17 2.66 3.96
CA LEU A 112 14.30 1.88 3.07
C LEU A 112 15.10 0.81 2.31
N ALA A 113 16.22 1.18 1.68
CA ALA A 113 17.07 0.21 0.96
C ALA A 113 17.54 -0.93 1.87
N LYS A 114 17.95 -0.61 3.11
CA LYS A 114 18.37 -1.61 4.10
C LYS A 114 17.24 -2.54 4.50
N ALA A 115 16.04 -2.01 4.77
CA ALA A 115 14.91 -2.81 5.20
C ALA A 115 14.39 -3.73 4.07
N THR A 116 14.32 -3.19 2.86
CA THR A 116 13.69 -3.87 1.71
C THR A 116 14.66 -4.71 0.88
N GLY A 117 15.97 -4.47 1.01
CA GLY A 117 16.99 -5.07 0.14
C GLY A 117 17.03 -4.47 -1.28
N MET A 118 16.21 -3.45 -1.57
CA MET A 118 16.16 -2.82 -2.88
C MET A 118 17.42 -2.02 -3.20
N VAL A 119 17.86 -2.12 -4.46
CA VAL A 119 18.82 -1.17 -5.03
C VAL A 119 18.04 0.02 -5.56
N LEU A 120 18.07 1.13 -4.82
CA LEU A 120 17.34 2.34 -5.15
C LEU A 120 18.21 3.29 -6.01
N PRO A 121 17.62 4.07 -6.94
CA PRO A 121 18.37 4.97 -7.81
C PRO A 121 19.21 6.01 -7.04
N GLU A 122 20.40 6.30 -7.56
CA GLU A 122 21.22 7.40 -7.04
C GLU A 122 20.50 8.74 -7.21
N GLY A 123 20.60 9.61 -6.19
CA GLY A 123 19.96 10.92 -6.20
C GLY A 123 18.46 10.90 -5.89
N MET A 124 17.84 9.74 -5.67
CA MET A 124 16.45 9.68 -5.23
C MET A 124 16.31 10.25 -3.80
N VAL A 125 15.38 11.17 -3.62
CA VAL A 125 15.03 11.76 -2.33
C VAL A 125 13.67 11.24 -1.90
N LEU A 126 13.58 10.75 -0.67
CA LEU A 126 12.34 10.27 -0.06
C LEU A 126 12.05 11.07 1.19
N HIS A 127 10.77 11.39 1.41
CA HIS A 127 10.34 12.07 2.61
C HIS A 127 10.51 11.15 3.84
N ARG A 128 11.26 11.62 4.83
CA ARG A 128 11.63 10.82 6.02
C ARG A 128 10.39 10.34 6.79
N GLY A 129 9.39 11.20 6.95
CA GLY A 129 8.15 10.86 7.64
C GLY A 129 7.41 9.70 6.98
N PHE A 130 7.32 9.68 5.65
CA PHE A 130 6.59 8.63 4.91
C PHE A 130 7.34 7.31 4.96
N VAL A 131 8.68 7.34 4.85
CA VAL A 131 9.50 6.14 5.02
C VAL A 131 9.35 5.56 6.42
N ASN A 132 9.44 6.39 7.46
CA ASN A 132 9.29 5.93 8.84
C ASN A 132 7.89 5.35 9.09
N ALA A 133 6.84 6.01 8.61
CA ALA A 133 5.47 5.52 8.71
C ALA A 133 5.31 4.16 8.03
N TYR A 134 5.81 4.02 6.79
CA TYR A 134 5.79 2.75 6.09
C TYR A 134 6.55 1.64 6.84
N LEU A 135 7.80 1.92 7.23
CA LEU A 135 8.64 0.95 7.94
C LEU A 135 8.04 0.51 9.28
N SER A 136 7.23 1.37 9.91
CA SER A 136 6.53 1.04 11.15
C SER A 136 5.39 0.02 10.98
N LEU A 137 4.81 -0.07 9.77
CA LEU A 137 3.77 -1.04 9.43
C LEU A 137 4.31 -2.28 8.70
N ARG A 138 5.52 -2.18 8.16
CA ARG A 138 6.05 -3.07 7.12
C ARG A 138 6.01 -4.54 7.51
N GLU A 139 6.58 -4.90 8.65
CA GLU A 139 6.72 -6.32 9.03
C GLU A 139 5.35 -6.97 9.22
N ASP A 140 4.45 -6.33 9.96
CA ASP A 140 3.10 -6.84 10.21
C ASP A 140 2.28 -6.90 8.92
N LEU A 141 2.43 -5.91 8.04
CA LEU A 141 1.76 -5.90 6.74
C LEU A 141 2.25 -7.06 5.85
N LEU A 142 3.57 -7.26 5.76
CA LEU A 142 4.14 -8.34 4.95
C LEU A 142 3.74 -9.70 5.51
N ALA A 143 3.74 -9.87 6.83
CA ALA A 143 3.28 -11.10 7.49
C ALA A 143 1.80 -11.38 7.17
N LEU A 144 0.93 -10.38 7.28
CA LEU A 144 -0.50 -10.51 6.97
C LEU A 144 -0.74 -10.84 5.49
N LEU A 145 0.00 -10.20 4.58
CA LEU A 145 -0.07 -10.52 3.15
C LEU A 145 0.43 -11.95 2.88
N GLN A 146 1.50 -12.37 3.53
CA GLN A 146 2.05 -13.72 3.39
C GLN A 146 1.03 -14.77 3.85
N GLU A 147 0.42 -14.59 5.03
CA GLU A 147 -0.63 -15.46 5.58
C GLU A 147 -1.78 -15.68 4.58
N HIS A 148 -2.16 -14.65 3.84
CA HIS A 148 -3.28 -14.69 2.90
C HIS A 148 -2.89 -14.91 1.44
N THR A 149 -1.62 -15.18 1.16
CA THR A 149 -1.11 -15.52 -0.18
C THR A 149 -0.45 -16.90 -0.25
N ASP A 150 -0.02 -17.44 0.89
CA ASP A 150 0.63 -18.74 0.97
C ASP A 150 -0.26 -19.92 0.56
N GLY A 151 0.35 -20.87 -0.15
CA GLY A 151 -0.32 -22.10 -0.58
C GLY A 151 -1.43 -21.92 -1.63
N ARG A 152 -1.66 -20.68 -2.11
CA ARG A 152 -2.70 -20.40 -3.10
C ARG A 152 -2.29 -20.89 -4.49
N THR A 153 -3.29 -21.39 -5.23
CA THR A 153 -3.12 -21.90 -6.60
C THR A 153 -2.73 -20.81 -7.60
N ALA A 154 -3.17 -19.57 -7.36
CA ALA A 154 -2.83 -18.41 -8.16
C ALA A 154 -2.51 -17.20 -7.25
N PRO A 155 -1.41 -16.46 -7.54
CA PRO A 155 -1.10 -15.20 -6.86
C PRO A 155 -2.23 -14.17 -7.03
N PRO A 156 -2.82 -13.63 -5.95
CA PRO A 156 -3.90 -12.66 -6.06
C PRO A 156 -3.37 -11.29 -6.53
N PRO A 157 -4.12 -10.55 -7.36
CA PRO A 157 -3.79 -9.15 -7.62
C PRO A 157 -3.90 -8.33 -6.33
N ILE A 158 -3.05 -7.31 -6.20
CA ILE A 158 -3.03 -6.42 -5.03
C ILE A 158 -3.29 -4.99 -5.46
N PHE A 159 -4.27 -4.39 -4.82
CA PHE A 159 -4.70 -3.01 -4.99
C PHE A 159 -4.26 -2.20 -3.80
N LEU A 160 -3.36 -1.24 -4.02
CA LEU A 160 -2.87 -0.36 -2.97
C LEU A 160 -3.55 0.99 -3.07
N THR A 161 -3.99 1.52 -1.94
CA THR A 161 -4.62 2.84 -1.92
C THR A 161 -4.40 3.58 -0.61
N GLY A 162 -4.57 4.90 -0.66
CA GLY A 162 -4.47 5.75 0.50
C GLY A 162 -4.80 7.21 0.17
N HIS A 163 -5.31 7.91 1.17
CA HIS A 163 -5.60 9.34 1.10
C HIS A 163 -4.50 10.15 1.79
N SER A 164 -4.16 11.32 1.24
CA SER A 164 -3.15 12.22 1.82
C SER A 164 -1.82 11.49 2.06
N MET A 165 -1.25 11.55 3.28
CA MET A 165 -0.06 10.78 3.66
C MET A 165 -0.17 9.28 3.37
N GLY A 166 -1.36 8.69 3.52
CA GLY A 166 -1.59 7.27 3.23
C GLY A 166 -1.30 6.93 1.77
N GLY A 167 -1.51 7.88 0.85
CA GLY A 167 -1.15 7.71 -0.56
C GLY A 167 0.36 7.55 -0.77
N ALA A 168 1.17 8.35 -0.08
CA ALA A 168 2.63 8.26 -0.16
C ALA A 168 3.14 6.92 0.41
N ILE A 169 2.55 6.46 1.52
CA ILE A 169 2.85 5.14 2.11
C ILE A 169 2.44 4.03 1.13
N ALA A 170 1.28 4.13 0.48
CA ALA A 170 0.83 3.16 -0.51
C ALA A 170 1.80 3.04 -1.70
N MET A 171 2.42 4.14 -2.13
CA MET A 171 3.43 4.12 -3.20
C MET A 171 4.74 3.43 -2.75
N LEU A 172 5.20 3.69 -1.53
CA LEU A 172 6.37 3.00 -0.96
C LEU A 172 6.13 1.50 -0.84
N ALA A 173 4.94 1.11 -0.34
CA ALA A 173 4.53 -0.27 -0.26
C ALA A 173 4.43 -0.92 -1.64
N ALA A 174 3.88 -0.23 -2.64
CA ALA A 174 3.78 -0.75 -4.00
C ALA A 174 5.16 -1.03 -4.61
N MET A 175 6.12 -0.13 -4.39
CA MET A 175 7.51 -0.30 -4.84
C MET A 175 8.15 -1.54 -4.20
N GLU A 176 7.99 -1.73 -2.89
CA GLU A 176 8.49 -2.92 -2.22
C GLU A 176 7.78 -4.21 -2.70
N LEU A 177 6.44 -4.22 -2.75
CA LEU A 177 5.71 -5.43 -3.16
C LEU A 177 6.05 -5.82 -4.61
N ASP A 178 6.30 -4.86 -5.50
CA ASP A 178 6.75 -5.18 -6.86
C ASP A 178 8.16 -5.77 -6.85
N HIS A 179 9.05 -5.26 -6.01
CA HIS A 179 10.37 -5.85 -5.81
C HIS A 179 10.28 -7.28 -5.25
N GLN A 180 9.45 -7.53 -4.23
CA GLN A 180 9.24 -8.86 -3.67
C GLN A 180 8.69 -9.82 -4.74
N ARG A 181 7.74 -9.35 -5.56
CA ARG A 181 7.15 -10.12 -6.66
C ARG A 181 8.17 -10.45 -7.76
N THR A 182 8.97 -9.48 -8.19
CA THR A 182 9.84 -9.61 -9.38
C THR A 182 11.24 -10.16 -9.07
N CYS A 183 11.77 -9.90 -7.87
CA CYS A 183 13.11 -10.32 -7.46
C CYS A 183 13.11 -11.48 -6.47
N ASN A 184 12.11 -11.56 -5.58
CA ASN A 184 12.06 -12.57 -4.52
C ASN A 184 10.98 -13.64 -4.75
N ALA A 185 10.30 -13.60 -5.91
CA ALA A 185 9.25 -14.54 -6.30
C ALA A 185 8.12 -14.68 -5.27
N ALA A 186 7.84 -13.61 -4.52
CA ALA A 186 6.71 -13.57 -3.60
C ALA A 186 5.40 -13.85 -4.38
N PRO A 187 4.43 -14.56 -3.78
CA PRO A 187 3.20 -15.02 -4.45
C PRO A 187 2.17 -13.90 -4.63
N PHE A 188 2.61 -12.76 -5.18
CA PHE A 188 1.77 -11.61 -5.49
C PHE A 188 1.47 -11.54 -6.99
N GLY A 189 0.21 -11.28 -7.32
CA GLY A 189 -0.25 -11.06 -8.69
C GLY A 189 0.11 -9.67 -9.20
N ARG A 190 -0.68 -9.15 -10.16
CA ARG A 190 -0.52 -7.79 -10.67
C ARG A 190 -0.77 -6.77 -9.54
N LEU A 191 0.08 -5.76 -9.46
CA LEU A 191 -0.07 -4.62 -8.57
C LEU A 191 -0.74 -3.46 -9.31
N GLN A 192 -1.66 -2.77 -8.65
CA GLN A 192 -2.18 -1.48 -9.09
C GLN A 192 -2.31 -0.54 -7.89
N THR A 193 -2.04 0.74 -8.10
CA THR A 193 -2.05 1.73 -7.03
C THR A 193 -2.91 2.92 -7.43
N TYR A 194 -3.85 3.30 -6.57
CA TYR A 194 -4.67 4.50 -6.71
C TYR A 194 -4.54 5.34 -5.45
N THR A 195 -4.12 6.60 -5.56
CA THR A 195 -3.96 7.49 -4.41
C THR A 195 -4.83 8.73 -4.57
N TYR A 196 -5.28 9.28 -3.43
CA TYR A 196 -6.22 10.42 -3.42
C TYR A 196 -5.63 11.57 -2.61
N ALA A 197 -5.51 12.74 -3.23
CA ALA A 197 -4.90 13.92 -2.62
C ALA A 197 -3.50 13.63 -2.00
N CYS A 198 -2.73 12.76 -2.67
CA CYS A 198 -1.37 12.43 -2.25
C CYS A 198 -0.44 13.65 -2.41
N PRO A 199 0.43 13.95 -1.44
CA PRO A 199 1.48 14.96 -1.57
C PRO A 199 2.62 14.51 -2.49
#